data_AF-A0A485JRC2-F1
#
_entry.id   AF-A0A485JRC2-F1
#
_cell.length_a   1.000
_cell.length_b   1.000
_cell.length_c   1.000
_cell.angle_alpha   90.00
_cell.angle_beta   90.00
_cell.angle_gamma   90.00
#
_symmetry.space_group_name_H-M   'P 1'
#
loop_
_entity.id
_entity.type
_entity.pdbx_description
1 polymer ?
#
loop_
_entity_poly.entity_id
_entity_poly.type
_entity_poly.pdbx_seq_one_letter_code
_entity_poly.pdbx_strand_id
1 'polypeptide(L)' 'MQYVVASDNAGQETKARYPLREASIEVLEVPGSPGTYRAIAWLKPHFQLEGLSMSLRLVADLPAGVN' A
#
# COMPACT_ATOMS: atom_id res chain seq x y z
N MET A 1 0.61 13.23 -10.30
CA MET A 1 0.51 12.11 -9.33
C MET A 1 0.09 12.63 -7.95
N GLN A 2 -1.06 13.30 -7.86
CA GLN A 2 -1.42 14.12 -6.69
C GLN A 2 -1.87 13.32 -5.46
N TYR A 3 -1.97 11.99 -5.57
CA TYR A 3 -2.49 11.09 -4.53
C TYR A 3 -1.57 9.89 -4.25
N VAL A 4 -0.32 9.93 -4.75
CA VAL A 4 0.65 8.84 -4.65
C VAL A 4 1.82 9.25 -3.78
N VAL A 5 2.18 8.45 -2.78
CA VAL A 5 3.43 8.60 -2.01
C VAL A 5 4.18 7.27 -1.94
N ALA A 6 5.36 7.21 -2.57
CA ALA A 6 6.15 5.99 -2.67
C ALA A 6 6.91 5.61 -1.37
N SER A 7 6.94 6.51 -0.38
CA SER A 7 7.68 6.32 0.87
C SER A 7 6.89 5.51 1.89
N ASP A 8 7.42 4.34 2.27
CA ASP A 8 6.90 3.53 3.39
C ASP A 8 6.95 4.25 4.74
N ASN A 9 7.93 5.13 4.91
CA ASN A 9 8.20 5.84 6.16
C ASN A 9 7.45 7.18 6.23
N ALA A 10 6.56 7.47 5.28
CA ALA A 10 5.68 8.61 5.37
C ALA A 10 4.84 8.51 6.65
N GLY A 11 4.73 9.63 7.39
CA GLY A 11 3.91 9.70 8.59
C GLY A 11 2.44 9.39 8.30
N GLN A 12 1.68 9.02 9.34
CA GLN A 12 0.26 8.65 9.16
C GLN A 12 -0.58 9.76 8.52
N GLU A 13 -0.34 11.03 8.87
CA GLU A 13 -1.05 12.15 8.26
C GLU A 13 -0.81 12.23 6.75
N THR A 14 0.44 12.00 6.31
CA THR A 14 0.80 11.98 4.90
C THR A 14 0.15 10.79 4.19
N LYS A 15 0.17 9.59 4.77
CA LYS A 15 -0.50 8.41 4.20
C LYS A 15 -2.03 8.58 4.11
N ALA A 16 -2.64 9.33 5.02
CA ALA A 16 -4.08 9.63 4.96
C ALA A 16 -4.41 10.64 3.84
N ARG A 17 -3.55 11.65 3.62
CA ARG A 17 -3.71 12.63 2.53
C ARG A 17 -3.37 12.05 1.15
N TYR A 18 -2.45 11.08 1.09
CA TYR A 18 -2.00 10.39 -0.13
C TYR A 18 -2.24 8.88 0.02
N PRO A 19 -3.46 8.39 -0.27
CA PRO A 19 -3.87 7.03 0.08
C PRO A 19 -3.21 5.94 -0.76
N LEU A 20 -2.63 6.29 -1.92
CA LEU A 20 -2.01 5.35 -2.83
C LEU A 20 -0.49 5.34 -2.65
N ARG A 21 0.07 4.14 -2.59
CA ARG A 21 1.51 3.93 -2.67
C ARG A 21 2.00 4.00 -4.11
N GLU A 22 1.23 3.43 -5.03
CA GLU A 22 1.56 3.33 -6.44
C GLU A 22 0.28 3.39 -7.27
N ALA A 23 0.35 4.03 -8.43
CA ALA A 23 -0.76 4.08 -9.37
C ALA A 23 -0.21 4.05 -10.80
N SER A 24 -0.82 3.25 -11.66
CA SER A 24 -0.53 3.20 -13.09
C SER A 24 -1.83 3.15 -13.89
N ILE A 25 -1.86 3.83 -15.03
CA ILE A 25 -3.00 3.84 -15.95
C ILE A 25 -2.54 3.31 -17.29
N GLU A 26 -3.23 2.31 -17.81
CA GLU A 26 -3.05 1.80 -19.16
C GLU A 26 -4.21 2.26 -20.03
N VAL A 27 -3.92 2.89 -21.16
CA VAL A 27 -4.94 3.35 -22.11
C VAL A 27 -4.81 2.54 -23.38
N LEU A 28 -5.89 1.86 -23.75
CA LEU A 28 -5.96 0.97 -24.90
C LEU A 28 -6.96 1.52 -25.89
N GLU A 29 -6.61 1.49 -27.18
CA GLU A 29 -7.55 1.77 -28.25
C GLU A 29 -8.60 0.65 -28.34
N VAL A 30 -9.83 1.00 -28.71
CA VAL A 30 -10.89 0.02 -28.97
C VAL A 30 -10.94 -0.26 -30.47
N PRO A 31 -10.55 -1.47 -30.93
CA PRO A 31 -10.59 -1.81 -32.34
C PRO A 31 -12.00 -1.65 -32.92
N GLY A 32 -12.12 -0.96 -34.05
CA GLY A 32 -13.39 -0.73 -34.73
C GLY A 32 -14.19 0.49 -34.26
N SER A 33 -13.71 1.23 -33.24
CA SER A 33 -14.35 2.48 -32.79
C SER A 33 -13.32 3.60 -32.66
N PRO A 34 -12.93 4.24 -33.79
CA PRO A 34 -11.94 5.33 -33.77
C PRO A 34 -12.39 6.46 -32.85
N GLY A 35 -11.47 6.94 -32.01
CA GLY A 35 -11.75 7.94 -30.98
C GLY A 35 -12.26 7.38 -29.65
N THR A 36 -12.49 6.06 -29.55
CA THR A 36 -12.85 5.39 -28.29
C THR A 36 -11.63 4.71 -27.66
N TYR A 37 -11.42 4.94 -26.37
CA TYR A 37 -10.34 4.36 -25.60
C TYR A 37 -10.86 3.70 -24.33
N ARG A 38 -10.20 2.62 -23.91
CA ARG A 38 -10.41 1.96 -22.62
C ARG A 38 -9.25 2.31 -21.70
N ALA A 39 -9.55 2.81 -20.51
CA ALA A 39 -8.55 3.02 -19.47
C ALA A 39 -8.65 1.92 -18.40
N ILE A 40 -7.52 1.30 -18.05
CA ILE A 40 -7.38 0.36 -16.94
C ILE A 40 -6.54 1.06 -15.87
N ALA A 41 -7.10 1.19 -14.66
CA ALA A 41 -6.43 1.84 -13.53
C ALA A 41 -5.92 0.80 -12.53
N TRP A 42 -4.61 0.71 -12.38
CA TRP A 42 -3.93 -0.11 -11.38
C TRP A 42 -3.61 0.77 -10.17
N LEU A 43 -4.31 0.56 -9.05
CA LEU A 43 -4.17 1.37 -7.84
C LEU A 43 -3.70 0.49 -6.67
N LYS A 44 -2.59 0.85 -6.03
CA LYS A 44 -2.03 0.14 -4.88
C LYS A 44 -2.12 1.03 -3.63
N PRO A 45 -3.01 0.73 -2.67
CA PRO A 45 -3.12 1.51 -1.43
C PRO A 45 -1.95 1.22 -0.47
N HIS A 46 -1.82 2.05 0.56
CA HIS A 46 -0.96 1.72 1.69
C HIS A 46 -1.54 0.57 2.52
N PHE A 47 -0.66 -0.33 2.98
CA PHE A 47 -1.06 -1.36 3.93
C PHE A 47 -1.48 -0.73 5.27
N GLN A 48 -2.64 -1.13 5.76
CA GLN A 48 -3.10 -0.81 7.11
C GLN A 48 -2.87 -2.03 8.01
N LEU A 49 -2.54 -1.78 9.28
CA LEU A 49 -2.45 -2.83 10.27
C LEU A 49 -3.88 -3.32 10.59
N GLU A 50 -4.27 -4.49 10.06
CA GLU A 50 -5.60 -5.06 10.31
C GLU A 50 -5.68 -5.86 11.61
N GLY A 51 -4.55 -6.38 12.09
CA GLY A 51 -4.50 -7.12 13.34
C GLY A 51 -3.08 -7.39 13.79
N LEU A 52 -2.87 -7.40 15.10
CA LEU A 52 -1.62 -7.77 15.74
C LEU A 52 -1.88 -8.97 16.65
N SER A 53 -1.29 -10.12 16.33
CA SER A 53 -1.29 -11.27 17.23
C SER A 53 -0.08 -11.20 18.14
N MET A 54 -0.28 -10.91 19.43
CA MET A 54 0.78 -10.92 20.44
C MET A 54 0.56 -12.06 21.45
N SER A 55 1.61 -12.82 21.74
CA SER A 55 1.62 -13.79 22.84
C SER A 55 2.55 -13.29 23.94
N LEU A 56 2.00 -13.00 25.12
CA LEU A 56 2.80 -12.68 26.29
C LEU A 56 3.00 -13.95 27.12
N ARG A 57 4.26 -14.31 27.43
CA ARG A 57 4.59 -15.39 28.36
C ARG A 57 5.38 -14.83 29.53
N LEU A 58 4.90 -15.09 30.75
CA LEU A 58 5.67 -14.88 31.96
C LEU A 58 6.65 -16.06 32.10
N VAL A 59 7.94 -15.77 32.05
CA VAL A 59 9.03 -16.73 32.30
C VAL A 59 9.78 -16.28 33.55
N ALA A 60 10.04 -17.21 34.48
CA ALA A 60 10.75 -16.94 35.72
C ALA A 60 12.26 -16.74 35.53
N ASP A 61 12.80 -17.19 34.39
CA ASP A 61 14.18 -16.98 33.96
C ASP A 61 14.15 -16.55 32.49
N LEU A 62 14.69 -15.38 32.18
CA LEU A 62 14.68 -14.80 30.83
C LEU A 62 15.69 -15.58 29.98
N PRO A 63 15.29 -16.27 28.89
CA PRO A 63 16.26 -16.92 28.01
C PRO A 63 17.23 -15.85 27.48
N ALA A 64 18.53 -16.07 27.68
CA ALA A 64 19.56 -15.17 27.19
C ALA A 64 19.36 -14.95 25.68
N GLY A 65 19.14 -13.70 25.28
CA GLY A 65 18.93 -13.34 23.89
C GLY A 65 20.11 -13.81 23.05
N VAL A 66 19.84 -14.72 22.10
CA VAL A 66 20.81 -15.07 21.07
C VAL A 66 21.02 -13.81 20.22
N ASN A 67 22.21 -13.22 20.34
CA ASN A 67 22.70 -12.20 19.40
C ASN A 67 23.23 -12.88 18.14
#